data_AF-A0A9X4IR65-F1
#
_entry.id   AF-A0A9X4IR65-F1
#
_cell.length_a   1.000
_cell.length_b   1.000
_cell.length_c   1.000
_cell.angle_alpha   90.00
_cell.angle_beta   90.00
_cell.angle_gamma   90.00
#
_symmetry.space_group_name_H-M   'P 1'
#
loop_
_entity.id
_entity.type
_entity.pdbx_description
1 polymer ?
#
loop_
_entity_poly.entity_id
_entity_poly.type
_entity_poly.pdbx_seq_one_letter_code
_entity_poly.pdbx_strand_id
1 'polypeptide(L)'
;MANPQAEVNYQKFITFVRERESEGDWEDYRSRDNHSLNKQAIAKECGFDRKRINENSKIIEKFDEVVTDLLKKGILTKDSRTGTDKVSEKSAAISNSVDKKTLKFAQECNAALEQELSETKIQLQKTEEKLKHLEVIESYMMETGRL
;
A
#
# COMPACT_ATOMS: atom_id res chain seq x y z
N MET A 1 -21.45 19.99 -27.24
CA MET A 1 -20.57 19.41 -28.27
C MET A 1 -20.09 18.06 -27.75
N ALA A 2 -20.30 16.97 -28.49
CA ALA A 2 -19.86 15.64 -28.07
C ALA A 2 -18.31 15.57 -28.10
N ASN A 3 -17.69 15.10 -27.02
CA ASN A 3 -16.23 14.94 -26.96
C ASN A 3 -15.84 13.75 -27.87
N PRO A 4 -15.15 13.96 -29.00
CA PRO A 4 -14.82 12.87 -29.93
C PRO A 4 -13.97 11.79 -29.27
N GLN A 5 -13.13 12.16 -28.29
CA GLN A 5 -12.32 11.21 -27.55
C GLN A 5 -13.15 10.29 -26.64
N ALA A 6 -14.28 10.79 -26.12
CA ALA A 6 -15.18 10.00 -25.30
C ALA A 6 -15.86 8.89 -26.12
N GLU A 7 -16.21 9.18 -27.38
CA GLU A 7 -16.76 8.19 -28.29
C GLU A 7 -15.72 7.12 -28.66
N VAL A 8 -14.48 7.51 -28.97
CA VAL A 8 -13.39 6.56 -29.25
C VAL A 8 -13.15 5.61 -28.07
N ASN A 9 -13.13 6.14 -26.84
CA ASN A 9 -12.94 5.30 -25.64
C ASN A 9 -14.14 4.36 -25.42
N TYR A 10 -15.36 4.80 -25.72
CA TYR A 10 -16.55 3.97 -25.63
C TYR A 10 -16.51 2.81 -26.64
N GLN A 11 -16.11 3.07 -27.89
CA GLN A 11 -15.96 2.03 -28.90
C GLN A 11 -14.89 1.00 -28.50
N LYS A 12 -13.74 1.46 -27.99
CA LYS A 12 -12.69 0.55 -27.46
C LYS A 12 -13.22 -0.36 -26.35
N PHE A 13 -14.01 0.20 -25.43
CA PHE A 13 -14.61 -0.57 -24.34
C PHE A 13 -15.62 -1.61 -24.86
N ILE A 14 -16.48 -1.25 -25.84
CA ILE A 14 -17.43 -2.20 -26.43
C ILE A 14 -16.69 -3.35 -27.13
N THR A 15 -15.64 -3.05 -27.89
CA THR A 15 -14.83 -4.08 -28.56
C THR A 15 -14.26 -5.06 -27.54
N PHE A 16 -13.66 -4.55 -26.46
CA PHE A 16 -13.17 -5.37 -25.36
C PHE A 16 -14.26 -6.25 -24.74
N VAL A 17 -15.45 -5.69 -24.46
CA VAL A 17 -16.56 -6.47 -23.88
C VAL A 17 -16.97 -7.61 -24.82
N ARG A 18 -17.07 -7.36 -26.13
CA ARG A 18 -17.44 -8.40 -27.11
C ARG A 18 -16.41 -9.51 -27.21
N GLU A 19 -15.13 -9.17 -27.21
CA GLU A 19 -14.02 -10.13 -27.21
C GLU A 19 -14.11 -11.05 -25.98
N ARG A 20 -14.26 -10.46 -24.79
CA ARG A 20 -14.37 -11.21 -23.52
C ARG A 20 -15.68 -11.98 -23.37
N GLU A 21 -16.78 -11.52 -23.96
CA GLU A 21 -18.01 -12.31 -24.06
C GLU A 21 -17.83 -13.58 -24.90
N SER A 22 -16.98 -13.53 -25.93
CA SER A 22 -16.65 -14.69 -26.76
C SER A 22 -15.65 -15.64 -26.08
N GLU A 23 -14.67 -15.09 -25.35
CA GLU A 23 -13.61 -15.87 -24.69
C GLU A 23 -14.05 -16.44 -23.33
N GLY A 24 -14.99 -15.79 -22.64
CA GLY A 24 -15.56 -16.28 -21.38
C GLY A 24 -14.62 -16.19 -20.17
N ASP A 25 -13.57 -15.38 -20.26
CA ASP A 25 -12.45 -15.24 -19.32
C ASP A 25 -12.63 -14.11 -18.30
N TRP A 26 -13.89 -13.74 -18.01
CA TRP A 26 -14.22 -12.66 -17.07
C TRP A 26 -13.70 -12.88 -15.64
N GLU A 27 -13.39 -14.12 -15.29
CA GLU A 27 -12.77 -14.52 -14.03
C GLU A 27 -11.42 -13.83 -13.78
N ASP A 28 -10.62 -13.61 -14.84
CA ASP A 28 -9.30 -12.97 -14.75
C ASP A 28 -9.39 -11.47 -14.44
N TYR A 29 -10.54 -10.86 -14.75
CA TYR A 29 -10.82 -9.45 -14.49
C TYR A 29 -11.56 -9.22 -13.18
N ARG A 30 -11.73 -10.25 -12.36
CA ARG A 30 -12.39 -10.13 -11.06
C ARG A 30 -11.53 -9.32 -10.08
N SER A 31 -12.16 -8.38 -9.38
CA SER A 31 -11.49 -7.66 -8.29
C SER A 31 -11.23 -8.62 -7.12
N ARG A 32 -10.25 -8.31 -6.27
CA ARG A 32 -9.93 -9.10 -5.07
C ARG A 32 -11.13 -9.32 -4.15
N ASP A 33 -12.07 -8.39 -4.16
CA ASP A 33 -13.27 -8.43 -3.33
C ASP A 33 -14.39 -9.31 -3.94
N ASN A 34 -14.22 -9.90 -5.12
CA ASN A 34 -15.22 -10.74 -5.84
C ASN A 34 -16.60 -10.10 -6.14
N HIS A 35 -16.79 -8.84 -5.76
CA HIS A 35 -18.04 -8.09 -5.92
C HIS A 35 -18.05 -7.15 -7.12
N SER A 36 -16.89 -6.93 -7.74
CA SER A 36 -16.74 -6.00 -8.84
C SER A 36 -15.61 -6.42 -9.76
N LEU A 37 -15.57 -5.83 -10.96
CA LEU A 37 -14.46 -6.02 -11.89
C LEU A 37 -13.30 -5.05 -11.59
N ASN A 38 -12.09 -5.50 -11.87
CA ASN A 38 -10.89 -4.71 -11.79
C ASN A 38 -10.85 -3.67 -12.93
N LYS A 39 -11.41 -2.49 -12.64
CA LYS A 39 -11.43 -1.33 -13.56
C LYS A 39 -10.04 -0.94 -14.08
N GLN A 40 -8.97 -1.18 -13.32
CA GLN A 40 -7.61 -0.86 -13.76
C GLN A 40 -7.13 -1.82 -14.85
N ALA A 41 -7.37 -3.13 -14.67
CA ALA A 41 -7.00 -4.14 -15.66
C ALA A 41 -7.76 -3.92 -16.97
N ILE A 42 -9.07 -3.68 -16.88
CA ILE A 42 -9.92 -3.39 -18.04
C ILE A 42 -9.46 -2.13 -18.77
N ALA A 43 -9.18 -1.04 -18.04
CA ALA A 43 -8.72 0.21 -18.65
C ALA A 43 -7.37 0.05 -19.36
N LYS A 44 -6.46 -0.74 -18.77
CA LYS A 44 -5.16 -1.08 -19.37
C LYS A 44 -5.35 -1.83 -20.69
N GLU A 45 -6.23 -2.82 -20.71
CA GLU A 45 -6.52 -3.60 -21.92
C GLU A 45 -7.15 -2.76 -23.02
N CYS A 46 -8.10 -1.90 -22.64
CA CYS A 46 -8.74 -0.97 -23.57
C CYS A 46 -7.82 0.17 -24.03
N GLY A 47 -6.65 0.33 -23.40
CA GLY A 47 -5.68 1.38 -23.74
C GLY A 47 -6.16 2.80 -23.40
N PHE A 48 -6.88 2.97 -22.29
CA PHE A 48 -7.27 4.29 -21.78
C PHE A 48 -7.12 4.39 -20.25
N ASP A 49 -7.20 5.61 -19.70
CA ASP A 49 -7.11 5.84 -18.26
C ASP A 49 -8.38 5.34 -17.53
N ARG A 50 -8.20 4.66 -16.39
CA ARG A 50 -9.29 4.18 -15.51
C ARG A 50 -10.34 5.26 -15.20
N LYS A 51 -9.94 6.54 -15.10
CA LYS A 51 -10.86 7.67 -14.90
C LYS A 51 -11.98 7.70 -15.94
N ARG A 52 -11.71 7.29 -17.18
CA ARG A 52 -12.72 7.27 -18.25
C ARG A 52 -13.87 6.31 -18.00
N ILE A 53 -13.65 5.23 -17.25
CA ILE A 53 -14.72 4.31 -16.81
C ILE A 53 -15.68 4.99 -15.84
N ASN A 54 -15.21 5.96 -15.05
CA ASN A 54 -16.04 6.66 -14.06
C ASN A 54 -16.58 8.00 -14.56
N GLU A 55 -16.01 8.59 -15.61
CA GLU A 55 -16.39 9.91 -16.14
C GLU A 55 -17.33 9.82 -17.36
N ASN A 56 -17.17 8.81 -18.21
CA ASN A 56 -17.96 8.69 -19.44
C ASN A 56 -19.27 7.94 -19.16
N SER A 57 -20.40 8.64 -19.18
CA SER A 57 -21.72 8.07 -18.89
C SER A 57 -22.04 6.82 -19.72
N LYS A 58 -21.68 6.79 -21.01
CA LYS A 58 -21.91 5.62 -21.87
C LYS A 58 -21.11 4.39 -21.43
N ILE A 59 -19.86 4.60 -20.98
CA ILE A 59 -19.03 3.50 -20.46
C ILE A 59 -19.59 3.03 -19.12
N ILE A 60 -20.07 3.94 -18.27
CA ILE A 60 -20.69 3.60 -16.98
C ILE A 60 -21.92 2.71 -17.21
N GLU A 61 -22.85 3.14 -18.06
CA GLU A 61 -24.06 2.37 -18.37
C GLU A 61 -23.72 0.97 -18.88
N LYS A 62 -22.81 0.87 -19.86
CA LYS A 62 -22.42 -0.43 -20.42
C LYS A 62 -21.65 -1.29 -19.42
N PHE A 63 -20.84 -0.68 -18.55
CA PHE A 63 -20.12 -1.39 -17.50
C PHE A 63 -21.08 -1.98 -16.47
N ASP A 64 -22.11 -1.23 -16.07
CA ASP A 64 -23.13 -1.70 -15.12
C ASP A 64 -24.00 -2.82 -15.72
N GLU A 65 -24.30 -2.78 -17.02
CA GLU A 65 -24.93 -3.89 -17.74
C GLU A 65 -24.07 -5.16 -17.67
N VAL A 66 -22.77 -5.07 -18.01
CA VAL A 66 -21.84 -6.20 -17.97
C VAL A 66 -21.76 -6.77 -16.55
N VAL A 67 -21.63 -5.92 -15.53
CA VAL A 67 -21.62 -6.37 -14.13
C VAL A 67 -22.92 -7.11 -13.77
N THR A 68 -24.07 -6.60 -14.20
CA THR A 68 -25.37 -7.23 -13.95
C THR A 68 -25.45 -8.61 -14.60
N ASP A 69 -24.93 -8.77 -15.82
CA ASP A 69 -24.92 -10.05 -16.50
C ASP A 69 -23.92 -11.03 -15.89
N LEU A 70 -22.75 -10.56 -15.43
CA LEU A 70 -21.79 -11.38 -14.69
C LEU A 70 -22.32 -11.82 -13.32
N LEU A 71 -23.13 -10.99 -12.67
CA LEU A 71 -23.87 -11.37 -11.45
C LEU A 71 -24.90 -12.47 -11.75
N LYS A 72 -25.65 -12.37 -12.86
CA LYS A 72 -26.59 -13.44 -13.28
C LYS A 72 -25.87 -14.74 -13.63
N LYS A 73 -24.69 -14.64 -14.24
CA LYS A 73 -23.82 -15.79 -14.58
C LYS A 73 -23.13 -16.39 -13.34
N GLY A 74 -23.19 -15.73 -12.18
CA GLY A 74 -22.56 -16.19 -10.94
C GLY A 74 -21.04 -16.00 -10.88
N ILE A 75 -20.45 -15.29 -11.85
CA ILE A 75 -19.01 -14.97 -11.90
C ILE A 75 -18.66 -13.92 -10.85
N LEU A 76 -19.57 -12.96 -10.65
CA LEU A 76 -19.51 -11.99 -9.57
C LEU A 76 -20.48 -12.38 -8.46
N THR A 77 -20.10 -12.11 -7.22
CA THR A 77 -20.98 -12.27 -6.07
C THR A 77 -21.64 -10.94 -5.73
N LYS A 78 -22.96 -10.95 -5.50
CA LYS A 78 -23.68 -9.74 -5.10
C LYS A 78 -23.12 -9.25 -3.76
N ASP A 79 -22.65 -8.02 -3.74
CA ASP A 79 -22.23 -7.37 -2.51
C ASP A 79 -23.46 -7.13 -1.63
N SER A 80 -23.62 -7.93 -0.57
CA SER A 80 -24.71 -7.80 0.39
C SER A 80 -24.41 -6.74 1.46
N ARG A 81 -23.22 -6.12 1.44
CA ARG A 81 -22.82 -5.12 2.44
C ARG A 81 -23.59 -3.83 2.25
N THR A 82 -24.11 -3.29 3.34
CA THR A 82 -24.82 -2.01 3.35
C THR A 82 -23.82 -0.85 3.23
N GLY A 83 -24.29 0.34 2.83
CA GLY A 83 -23.42 1.51 2.63
C GLY A 83 -22.59 1.86 3.88
N THR A 84 -23.13 1.60 5.07
CA THR A 84 -22.44 1.75 6.37
C THR A 84 -21.29 0.76 6.55
N ASP A 85 -21.48 -0.50 6.15
CA ASP A 85 -20.44 -1.54 6.24
C ASP A 85 -19.24 -1.20 5.34
N LYS A 86 -19.52 -0.68 4.13
CA LYS A 86 -18.48 -0.29 3.16
C LYS A 86 -17.64 0.89 3.65
N VAL A 87 -18.22 1.81 4.42
CA VAL A 87 -17.50 2.96 5.00
C VAL A 87 -16.63 2.50 6.17
N SER A 88 -17.13 1.58 7.00
CA SER A 88 -16.40 1.03 8.14
C SER A 88 -15.13 0.30 7.69
N GLU A 89 -15.23 -0.59 6.70
CA GLU A 89 -14.06 -1.33 6.19
C GLU A 89 -13.01 -0.44 5.52
N LYS A 90 -13.44 0.57 4.75
CA LYS A 90 -12.50 1.56 4.18
C LYS A 90 -11.74 2.30 5.28
N SER A 91 -12.43 2.67 6.35
CA SER A 91 -11.82 3.33 7.50
C SER A 91 -10.82 2.42 8.21
N ALA A 92 -11.17 1.15 8.39
CA ALA A 92 -10.26 0.15 8.96
C ALA A 92 -9.01 -0.11 8.08
N ALA A 93 -9.19 -0.18 6.76
CA ALA A 93 -8.07 -0.35 5.82
C ALA A 93 -7.11 0.85 5.82
N ILE A 94 -7.64 2.09 5.94
CA ILE A 94 -6.84 3.30 6.07
C ILE A 94 -6.07 3.29 7.39
N SER A 95 -6.73 2.94 8.52
CA SER A 95 -6.06 2.81 9.82
C SER A 95 -4.89 1.83 9.74
N ASN A 96 -5.13 0.61 9.25
CA ASN A 96 -4.08 -0.41 9.13
C ASN A 96 -2.88 0.04 8.29
N SER A 97 -3.10 0.83 7.23
CA SER A 97 -2.01 1.37 6.42
C SER A 97 -1.21 2.45 7.15
N VAL A 98 -1.86 3.29 7.96
CA VAL A 98 -1.19 4.31 8.78
C VAL A 98 -0.42 3.62 9.89
N ASP A 99 -1.05 2.68 10.59
CA ASP A 99 -0.46 1.90 11.67
C ASP A 99 0.80 1.15 11.22
N LYS A 100 0.79 0.56 10.01
CA LYS A 100 1.97 -0.10 9.45
C LYS A 100 3.13 0.86 9.18
N LYS A 101 2.85 2.09 8.72
CA LYS A 101 3.89 3.11 8.48
C LYS A 101 4.47 3.60 9.80
N THR A 102 3.61 3.89 10.77
CA THR A 102 4.02 4.32 12.11
C THR A 102 4.85 3.25 12.81
N LEU A 103 4.47 1.97 12.69
CA LEU A 103 5.23 0.85 13.24
C LEU A 103 6.63 0.73 12.62
N LYS A 104 6.73 0.85 11.29
CA LYS A 104 8.04 0.80 10.60
C LYS A 104 8.95 1.94 11.03
N PHE A 105 8.42 3.16 11.13
CA PHE A 105 9.16 4.31 11.61
C PHE A 105 9.62 4.12 13.06
N ALA A 106 8.75 3.64 13.95
CA ALA A 106 9.11 3.34 15.34
C ALA A 106 10.20 2.26 15.45
N GLN A 107 10.15 1.23 14.61
CA GLN A 107 11.20 0.19 14.54
C GLN A 107 12.56 0.76 14.11
N GLU A 108 12.57 1.63 13.09
CA GLU A 108 13.80 2.29 12.62
C GLU A 108 14.38 3.22 13.69
N CYS A 109 13.55 4.01 14.37
CA CYS A 109 13.98 4.85 15.49
C CYS A 109 14.54 4.03 16.67
N ASN A 110 13.89 2.93 17.03
CA ASN A 110 14.38 2.07 18.11
C ASN A 110 15.73 1.45 17.75
N ALA A 111 15.93 0.98 16.51
CA ALA A 111 17.21 0.44 16.07
C ALA A 111 18.34 1.49 16.13
N ALA A 112 18.04 2.73 15.72
CA ALA A 112 18.99 3.84 15.81
C ALA A 112 19.35 4.17 17.28
N LEU A 113 18.35 4.23 18.17
CA LEU A 113 18.56 4.46 19.60
C LEU A 113 19.36 3.35 20.28
N GLU A 114 19.12 2.08 19.90
CA GLU A 114 19.90 0.94 20.39
C GLU A 114 21.37 1.03 19.96
N GLN A 115 21.62 1.48 18.73
CA GLN A 115 22.99 1.71 18.24
C GLN A 115 23.67 2.83 19.03
N GLU A 116 23.04 3.99 19.20
CA GLU A 116 23.58 5.11 19.98
C GLU A 116 23.87 4.70 21.44
N LEU A 117 22.99 3.92 22.06
CA LEU A 117 23.21 3.38 23.40
C LEU A 117 24.43 2.46 23.45
N SER A 118 24.63 1.63 22.44
CA SER A 118 25.79 0.73 22.37
C SER A 118 27.10 1.51 22.22
N GLU A 119 27.12 2.52 21.34
CA GLU A 119 28.29 3.37 21.11
C GLU A 119 28.64 4.19 22.37
N THR A 120 27.63 4.75 23.03
CA THR A 120 27.80 5.52 24.27
C THR A 120 28.35 4.64 25.38
N LYS A 121 27.87 3.40 25.54
CA LYS A 121 28.40 2.43 26.52
C LYS A 121 29.87 2.09 26.25
N ILE A 122 30.25 1.89 24.99
CA ILE A 122 31.66 1.63 24.62
C ILE A 122 32.54 2.84 24.96
N GLN A 123 32.08 4.06 24.68
CA GLN A 123 32.83 5.27 25.02
C GLN A 123 32.99 5.42 26.54
N LEU A 124 31.92 5.16 27.30
CA LEU A 124 31.94 5.22 28.76
C LEU A 124 32.95 4.22 29.35
N GLN A 125 32.93 2.97 28.89
CA GLN A 125 33.92 1.96 29.30
C GLN A 125 35.36 2.41 29.01
N LYS A 126 35.62 2.93 27.81
CA LYS A 126 36.96 3.45 27.45
C LYS A 126 37.39 4.61 28.34
N THR A 127 36.46 5.49 28.73
CA THR A 127 36.78 6.59 29.65
C THR A 127 37.03 6.11 31.07
N GLU A 128 36.27 5.12 31.55
CA GLU A 128 36.46 4.50 32.87
C GLU A 128 37.81 3.78 32.94
N GLU A 129 38.20 3.05 31.90
CA GLU A 129 39.51 2.37 31.84
C GLU A 129 40.67 3.37 31.87
N LYS A 130 40.56 4.49 31.14
CA LYS A 130 41.57 5.56 31.17
C LYS A 130 41.65 6.22 32.54
N LEU A 131 40.51 6.49 33.15
CA LEU A 131 40.45 7.08 34.49
C LEU A 131 41.13 6.15 35.50
N LYS A 132 40.80 4.86 35.49
CA LYS A 132 41.43 3.86 36.34
C LYS A 132 42.94 3.78 36.12
N HIS A 133 43.41 3.88 34.88
CA HIS A 133 44.85 3.90 34.60
C HIS A 133 45.54 5.14 35.19
N LEU A 134 44.92 6.32 35.06
CA LEU A 134 45.43 7.55 35.65
C LEU A 134 45.44 7.51 37.18
N GLU A 135 44.39 6.95 37.82
CA GLU A 135 44.33 6.77 39.27
C GLU A 135 45.47 5.88 39.79
N VAL A 136 45.84 4.83 39.04
CA VAL A 136 46.99 3.97 39.38
C VAL A 136 48.31 4.74 39.28
N ILE A 137 48.48 5.56 38.24
CA ILE A 137 49.67 6.42 38.08
C ILE A 137 49.74 7.45 39.22
N GLU A 138 48.63 8.11 39.53
CA GLU A 138 48.56 9.12 40.59
C GLU A 138 48.87 8.50 41.96
N SER A 139 48.37 7.30 42.24
CA SER A 139 48.68 6.56 43.46
C SER A 139 50.18 6.23 43.55
N TYR A 140 50.78 5.73 42.46
CA TYR A 140 52.22 5.45 42.41
C TYR A 140 53.07 6.72 42.59
N MET A 141 52.63 7.85 42.02
CA MET A 141 53.29 9.15 42.18
C MET A 141 53.19 9.66 43.63
N MET A 142 52.04 9.49 44.28
CA MET A 142 51.89 9.86 45.69
C MET A 142 52.76 9.01 46.62
N GLU A 143 52.90 7.71 46.32
CA GLU A 143 53.72 6.79 47.12
C GLU A 143 55.23 7.00 46.94
N THR A 144 55.69 7.25 45.70
CA THR A 144 57.14 7.25 45.37
C THR A 144 57.71 8.63 45.07
N GLY A 145 56.86 9.64 44.80
CA GLY A 145 57.25 11.00 44.44
C GLY A 145 57.96 11.13 43.08
N ARG A 146 57.94 10.09 42.25
CA ARG A 146 58.61 10.06 40.93
C ARG A 146 57.66 9.58 39.82
N LEU A 147 57.91 10.12 38.62
CA LEU A 147 57.26 9.76 37.36
C LEU A 147 57.93 8.55 36.72
#